data_AF-A2DY83-F1
#
_entry.id   AF-A2DY83-F1
#
_cell.length_a   1.000
_cell.length_b   1.000
_cell.length_c   1.000
_cell.angle_alpha   90.00
_cell.angle_beta   90.00
_cell.angle_gamma   90.00
#
_symmetry.space_group_name_H-M   'P 1'
#
loop_
_entity.id
_entity.type
_entity.pdbx_description
1 polymer ?
#
loop_
_entity_poly.entity_id
_entity_poly.type
_entity_poly.pdbx_seq_one_letter_code
_entity_poly.pdbx_strand_id
1 'polypeptide(L)' 'MSECLKYHKPDKKCMKYAIMTHNIDFVTFVMNGHEIPIDVHYCIKYDNIQAFLIHYDQTNDIEGS' A
#
# COMPACT_ATOMS: atom_id res chain seq x y z
N MET A 1 -10.19 5.09 -11.01
CA MET A 1 -8.74 5.39 -10.97
C MET A 1 -7.99 4.93 -12.23
N SER A 2 -8.64 4.28 -13.20
CA SER A 2 -7.98 3.71 -14.39
C SER A 2 -7.46 4.73 -15.39
N GLU A 3 -8.19 5.82 -15.64
CA GLU A 3 -7.82 6.79 -16.67
C GLU A 3 -6.57 7.62 -16.31
N CYS A 4 -6.40 8.03 -15.05
CA CYS A 4 -5.20 8.76 -14.60
C CYS A 4 -3.94 7.89 -14.68
N LEU A 5 -4.07 6.58 -14.45
CA LEU A 5 -2.96 5.62 -14.44
C LEU A 5 -2.39 5.34 -15.84
N LYS A 6 -3.09 5.72 -16.91
CA LYS A 6 -2.56 5.65 -18.28
C LYS A 6 -1.41 6.62 -18.51
N TYR A 7 -1.36 7.72 -17.75
CA TYR A 7 -0.39 8.80 -17.91
C TYR A 7 0.52 8.97 -16.69
N HIS A 8 0.06 8.57 -15.51
CA HIS A 8 0.81 8.71 -14.26
C HIS A 8 1.07 7.36 -13.61
N LYS A 9 2.35 7.04 -13.39
CA LYS A 9 2.75 5.89 -12.59
C LYS A 9 2.55 6.20 -11.11
N PRO A 10 1.91 5.32 -10.33
CA PRO A 10 1.90 5.42 -8.89
C PRO A 10 3.30 5.56 -8.31
N ASP A 11 3.41 6.33 -7.24
CA ASP A 11 4.65 6.55 -6.51
C ASP A 11 4.43 6.40 -5.00
N LYS A 12 5.47 6.67 -4.21
CA LYS A 12 5.40 6.61 -2.74
C LYS A 12 4.36 7.57 -2.16
N LYS A 13 4.05 8.67 -2.85
CA LYS A 13 3.04 9.64 -2.42
C LYS A 13 1.63 9.06 -2.62
N CYS A 14 1.39 8.34 -3.72
CA CYS A 14 0.17 7.55 -3.92
C CYS A 14 -0.04 6.54 -2.79
N MET A 15 1.00 5.78 -2.41
CA MET A 15 0.93 4.82 -1.30
C MET A 15 0.55 5.51 0.02
N LYS A 16 1.24 6.62 0.36
CA LYS A 16 0.92 7.41 1.57
C LYS A 16 -0.54 7.85 1.60
N TYR A 17 -1.07 8.35 0.49
CA TYR A 17 -2.47 8.77 0.43
C TYR A 17 -3.43 7.60 0.51
N ALA A 18 -3.14 6.48 -0.14
CA ALA A 18 -3.94 5.26 -0.04
C ALA A 18 -4.08 4.80 1.42
N ILE A 19 -2.96 4.79 2.16
CA ILE A 19 -2.92 4.49 3.60
C ILE A 19 -3.73 5.53 4.39
N MET A 20 -3.50 6.82 4.14
CA MET A 20 -4.21 7.91 4.83
C MET A 20 -5.74 7.82 4.66
N THR A 21 -6.22 7.47 3.48
CA THR A 21 -7.66 7.39 3.19
C THR A 21 -8.27 6.03 3.53
N HIS A 22 -7.50 5.10 4.09
CA HIS A 22 -7.94 3.73 4.37
C HIS A 22 -8.47 3.00 3.12
N ASN A 23 -7.92 3.31 1.94
CA ASN A 23 -8.33 2.69 0.69
C ASN A 23 -7.47 1.44 0.43
N ILE A 24 -7.90 0.32 0.99
CA ILE A 24 -7.14 -0.94 0.96
C ILE A 24 -7.03 -1.53 -0.44
N ASP A 25 -8.07 -1.38 -1.26
CA ASP A 25 -8.01 -1.79 -2.67
C ASP A 25 -6.89 -1.04 -3.40
N PHE A 26 -6.71 0.26 -3.11
CA PHE A 26 -5.64 1.04 -3.71
C PHE A 26 -4.27 0.76 -3.08
N VAL A 27 -4.19 0.49 -1.78
CA VAL A 27 -2.94 0.04 -1.11
C VAL A 27 -2.45 -1.24 -1.76
N THR A 28 -3.30 -2.25 -1.87
CA THR A 28 -2.94 -3.56 -2.46
C THR A 28 -2.62 -3.45 -3.95
N PHE A 29 -3.36 -2.62 -4.69
CA PHE A 29 -3.08 -2.32 -6.10
C PHE A 29 -1.68 -1.71 -6.28
N VAL A 30 -1.32 -0.70 -5.48
CA VAL A 30 -0.02 -0.02 -5.59
C VAL A 30 1.12 -0.93 -5.13
N MET A 31 0.92 -1.69 -4.06
CA MET A 31 1.90 -2.62 -3.51
C MET A 31 2.22 -3.75 -4.48
N ASN A 32 1.21 -4.48 -4.96
CA ASN A 32 1.42 -5.64 -5.83
C ASN A 32 1.66 -5.25 -7.29
N GLY A 33 0.95 -4.25 -7.79
CA GLY A 33 1.00 -3.87 -9.21
C GLY A 33 2.17 -2.95 -9.57
N HIS A 34 2.76 -2.27 -8.57
CA HIS A 34 3.85 -1.32 -8.78
C HIS A 34 5.07 -1.54 -7.87
N GLU A 35 5.07 -2.61 -7.06
CA GLU A 35 6.17 -2.99 -6.16
C GLU A 35 6.57 -1.88 -5.17
N ILE A 36 5.62 -1.01 -4.81
CA ILE A 36 5.86 0.07 -3.86
C ILE A 36 5.52 -0.43 -2.46
N PRO A 37 6.50 -0.53 -1.55
CA PRO A 37 6.25 -1.10 -0.23
C PRO A 37 5.34 -0.20 0.61
N ILE A 38 4.56 -0.84 1.48
CA ILE A 38 3.80 -0.17 2.52
C ILE A 38 4.79 0.38 3.56
N ASP A 39 4.64 1.65 3.91
CA ASP A 39 5.40 2.28 4.99
C ASP A 39 4.58 2.23 6.29
N VAL A 40 5.05 1.39 7.22
CA VAL A 40 4.42 1.15 8.53
C VAL A 40 4.27 2.44 9.34
N HIS A 41 5.16 3.42 9.17
CA HIS A 41 5.04 4.70 9.86
C HIS A 41 3.74 5.42 9.46
N TYR A 42 3.33 5.34 8.19
CA TYR A 42 2.05 5.89 7.76
C TYR A 42 0.86 5.08 8.24
N CYS A 43 0.97 3.75 8.34
CA CYS A 43 -0.11 2.93 8.89
C CYS A 43 -0.41 3.32 10.35
N ILE A 44 0.64 3.49 11.16
CA ILE A 44 0.51 3.93 12.56
C ILE A 44 -0.02 5.37 12.62
N LYS A 45 0.57 6.28 11.83
CA LYS A 45 0.18 7.70 11.85
C LYS A 45 -1.28 7.96 11.51
N TYR A 46 -1.86 7.12 10.64
CA TYR A 46 -3.24 7.25 10.18
C TYR A 46 -4.18 6.20 10.77
N ASP A 47 -3.74 5.44 11.78
CA ASP A 47 -4.49 4.36 12.42
C ASP A 47 -5.07 3.33 11.41
N ASN A 48 -4.35 3.10 10.31
CA ASN A 48 -4.76 2.16 9.27
C ASN A 48 -4.25 0.75 9.59
N ILE A 49 -5.00 0.08 10.46
CA ILE A 49 -4.70 -1.28 10.95
C ILE A 49 -4.74 -2.29 9.79
N GLN A 50 -5.63 -2.12 8.81
CA GLN A 50 -5.74 -3.05 7.69
C GLN A 50 -4.50 -3.02 6.79
N ALA A 51 -3.99 -1.83 6.45
CA ALA A 51 -2.75 -1.70 5.69
C ALA A 51 -1.54 -2.24 6.48
N PHE A 52 -1.53 -2.08 7.81
CA PHE A 52 -0.52 -2.70 8.66
C PHE A 52 -0.56 -4.24 8.61
N LEU A 53 -1.76 -4.83 8.71
CA LEU A 53 -1.92 -6.29 8.64
C LEU A 53 -1.50 -6.86 7.29
N ILE A 54 -1.82 -6.16 6.19
CA ILE A 54 -1.36 -6.54 4.84
C ILE A 54 0.16 -6.52 4.75
N HIS A 55 0.81 -5.48 5.27
CA HIS A 55 2.27 -5.41 5.29
C HIS A 55 2.86 -6.59 6.09
N TYR A 56 2.30 -6.88 7.26
CA TYR A 56 2.74 -7.98 8.12
C TYR A 56 2.60 -9.35 7.44
N ASP A 57 1.46 -9.60 6.80
CA ASP A 57 1.19 -10.83 6.06
C ASP A 57 2.21 -11.04 4.93
N GLN A 58 2.47 -9.99 4.13
CA GLN A 58 3.49 -10.04 3.07
C GLN A 58 4.90 -10.32 3.57
N THR A 59 5.30 -9.78 4.72
CA THR A 59 6.64 -10.03 5.28
C THR A 59 6.79 -11.44 5.82
N ASN A 60 5.71 -12.04 6.32
CA ASN A 60 5.75 -13.41 6.84
C ASN A 60 5.72 -14.47 5.72
N ASP A 61 5.09 -14.17 4.58
CA ASP A 61 5.17 -15.03 3.39
C ASP A 61 6.60 -15.19 2.86
N ILE A 62 7.49 -14.21 3.12
CA ILE A 62 8.91 -14.26 2.73
C ILE A 62 9.74 -15.13 3.69
N GLU A 63 9.32 -15.27 4.95
CA GLU A 63 10.02 -16.10 5.96
C GLU A 63 9.57 -17.58 5.96
N GLY A 64 8.53 -17.92 5.20
CA GLY A 64 7.90 -19.25 5.17
C GLY A 64 8.36 -20.22 4.07
N SER A 65 9.50 -19.99 3.39
CA SER A 65 10.01 -20.84 2.28
C SER A 65 11.32 -21.55 2.59
#